data_AF-M3XLJ2-F1
#
_entry.id   AF-M3XLJ2-F1
#
_cell.length_a   1.000
_cell.length_b   1.000
_cell.length_c   1.000
_cell.angle_alpha   90.00
_cell.angle_beta   90.00
_cell.angle_gamma   90.00
#
_symmetry.space_group_name_H-M   'P 1'
#
loop_
_entity.id
_entity.type
_entity.pdbx_description
1 polymer ?
#
loop_
_entity_poly.entity_id
_entity_poly.type
_entity_poly.pdbx_seq_one_letter_code
_entity_poly.pdbx_strand_id
1 'polypeptide(L)'
;MLVEIGAWGGGFGADVTMTLLFLLFLVHGATFDGASANPTVSLQQFLQVDSSLLGTTLQIMGQFAGCEAARAGARLYWSWELTDLHIIQNMMASDCSSSLRTSVSQGVFVEGVCAFLFHLALLRFQHSSPTYRVPIIASLVTLLAYTAGSYTSAFFNPALAYSVTFQCSGNSL
;
A
#
# COMPACT_ATOMS: atom_id res chain seq x y z
N MET A 1 -7.09 -18.54 -23.99
CA MET A 1 -6.31 -18.60 -22.74
C MET A 1 -5.67 -17.23 -22.58
N LEU A 2 -6.42 -16.27 -22.07
CA LEU A 2 -5.84 -14.97 -21.71
C LEU A 2 -4.87 -15.31 -20.58
N VAL A 3 -3.58 -15.16 -20.86
CA VAL A 3 -2.54 -15.12 -19.82
C VAL A 3 -3.11 -14.26 -18.70
N GLU A 4 -3.17 -14.78 -17.47
CA GLU A 4 -3.32 -13.92 -16.31
C GLU A 4 -2.18 -12.92 -16.42
N ILE A 5 -2.49 -11.75 -16.97
CA ILE A 5 -1.67 -10.58 -16.82
C ILE A 5 -1.57 -10.49 -15.30
N GLY A 6 -0.41 -10.90 -14.76
CA GLY A 6 -0.19 -10.85 -13.32
C GLY A 6 -0.57 -9.46 -12.81
N ALA A 7 -0.79 -9.31 -11.51
CA ALA A 7 -1.34 -8.08 -10.90
C ALA A 7 -0.72 -6.74 -11.40
N TRP A 8 0.43 -6.80 -12.08
CA TRP A 8 1.13 -5.72 -12.74
C TRP A 8 1.39 -5.98 -14.23
N GLY A 9 0.32 -6.13 -15.03
CA GLY A 9 0.12 -5.45 -16.32
C GLY A 9 1.14 -5.52 -17.47
N GLY A 10 2.42 -5.27 -17.22
CA GLY A 10 3.43 -4.91 -18.23
C GLY A 10 4.46 -5.99 -18.53
N GLY A 11 4.28 -7.23 -18.05
CA GLY A 11 5.23 -8.32 -18.26
C GLY A 11 6.53 -8.24 -17.44
N PHE A 12 6.59 -7.35 -16.44
CA PHE A 12 7.70 -7.29 -15.49
C PHE A 12 7.49 -8.31 -14.36
N GLY A 13 8.57 -8.97 -13.94
CA GLY A 13 8.54 -9.95 -12.87
C GLY A 13 8.38 -9.33 -11.48
N ALA A 14 8.08 -10.19 -10.49
CA ALA A 14 7.93 -9.77 -9.10
C ALA A 14 9.20 -9.09 -8.55
N ASP A 15 10.37 -9.43 -9.08
CA ASP A 15 11.67 -8.83 -8.78
C ASP A 15 11.68 -7.32 -9.06
N VAL A 16 11.17 -6.89 -10.22
CA VAL A 16 11.10 -5.46 -10.58
C VAL A 16 10.13 -4.74 -9.67
N THR A 17 8.93 -5.27 -9.47
CA THR A 17 7.90 -4.65 -8.61
C THR A 17 8.36 -4.52 -7.17
N MET A 18 8.96 -5.57 -6.60
CA MET A 18 9.47 -5.54 -5.23
C MET A 18 10.66 -4.59 -5.09
N THR A 19 11.52 -4.49 -6.09
CA THR A 19 12.61 -3.50 -6.11
C THR A 19 12.07 -2.07 -6.14
N LEU A 20 11.08 -1.78 -6.97
CA LEU A 20 10.44 -0.46 -7.02
C LEU A 20 9.73 -0.13 -5.71
N LEU A 21 9.05 -1.10 -5.10
CA LEU A 21 8.41 -0.93 -3.80
C LEU A 21 9.44 -0.64 -2.70
N PHE A 22 10.55 -1.38 -2.69
CA PHE A 22 11.65 -1.14 -1.76
C PHE A 22 12.22 0.28 -1.92
N LEU A 23 12.52 0.68 -3.15
CA LEU A 23 13.01 2.03 -3.46
C LEU A 23 12.01 3.12 -3.07
N LEU A 24 10.71 2.90 -3.29
CA LEU A 24 9.65 3.82 -2.90
C LEU A 24 9.66 4.03 -1.37
N PHE A 25 9.70 2.96 -0.58
CA PHE A 25 9.73 3.07 0.88
C PHE A 25 11.06 3.62 1.41
N LEU A 26 12.17 3.33 0.75
CA LEU A 26 13.47 3.94 1.06
C LEU A 26 13.44 5.46 0.87
N VAL A 27 12.99 5.93 -0.29
CA VAL A 27 12.88 7.36 -0.60
C VAL A 27 11.88 8.00 0.37
N HIS A 28 10.71 7.38 0.55
CA HIS A 28 9.69 7.86 1.48
C HIS A 28 10.27 8.11 2.89
N GLY A 29 10.90 7.09 3.46
CA GLY A 29 11.48 7.16 4.80
C GLY A 29 12.67 8.12 4.92
N ALA A 30 13.40 8.37 3.82
CA ALA A 30 14.55 9.25 3.81
C ALA A 30 14.18 10.74 3.62
N THR A 31 13.08 11.06 2.93
CA THR A 31 12.79 12.45 2.50
C THR A 31 11.54 13.07 3.09
N PHE A 32 10.52 12.30 3.50
CA PHE A 32 9.23 12.85 3.93
C PHE A 32 9.11 13.08 5.44
N ASP A 33 10.23 13.32 6.12
CA ASP A 33 10.29 13.74 7.54
C ASP A 33 9.38 12.93 8.49
N GLY A 34 9.37 11.60 8.33
CA GLY A 34 8.57 10.72 9.18
C GLY A 34 7.05 10.74 8.91
N ALA A 35 6.60 11.24 7.75
CA ALA A 35 5.21 11.15 7.32
C ALA A 35 4.71 9.70 7.38
N SER A 36 3.60 9.47 8.10
CA SER A 36 3.09 8.13 8.36
C SER A 36 2.54 7.43 7.11
N ALA A 37 1.90 8.19 6.22
CA ALA A 37 1.23 7.71 5.00
C ALA A 37 0.29 6.50 5.21
N ASN A 38 -0.13 6.25 6.45
CA ASN A 38 -0.93 5.11 6.84
C ASN A 38 -1.80 5.49 8.07
N PRO A 39 -3.14 5.38 7.99
CA PRO A 39 -4.03 5.73 9.09
C PRO A 39 -3.76 4.96 10.38
N THR A 40 -3.35 3.69 10.29
CA THR A 40 -3.06 2.89 11.49
C THR A 40 -1.80 3.37 12.21
N VAL A 41 -0.82 3.92 11.49
CA VAL A 41 0.39 4.50 12.08
C VAL A 41 0.08 5.84 12.75
N SER A 42 -0.75 6.68 12.13
CA SER A 42 -1.23 7.90 12.79
C SER A 42 -2.03 7.59 14.06
N LEU A 43 -2.86 6.54 14.04
CA LEU A 43 -3.54 6.07 15.25
C LEU A 43 -2.56 5.55 16.30
N GLN A 44 -1.52 4.80 15.91
CA GLN A 44 -0.48 4.35 16.84
C GLN A 44 0.20 5.55 17.53
N GLN A 45 0.60 6.57 16.77
CA GLN A 45 1.22 7.79 17.31
C GLN A 45 0.30 8.52 18.30
N PHE A 46 -1.00 8.60 18.01
CA PHE A 46 -1.98 9.12 18.94
C PHE A 46 -2.05 8.32 20.25
N LEU A 47 -2.08 6.98 20.16
CA LEU A 47 -2.11 6.09 21.31
C LEU A 47 -0.81 6.13 22.14
N GLN A 48 0.32 6.45 21.50
CA GLN A 48 1.61 6.69 22.17
C GLN A 48 1.73 8.10 22.77
N VAL A 49 0.72 8.95 22.61
CA VAL A 49 0.72 10.36 23.05
C VAL A 49 1.75 11.22 22.29
N ASP A 50 2.19 10.77 21.12
CA ASP A 50 3.10 11.50 20.23
C ASP A 50 2.36 12.50 19.31
N SER A 51 1.03 12.43 19.25
CA SER A 51 0.17 13.31 18.44
C SER A 51 -1.11 13.69 19.18
N SER A 52 -1.63 14.89 18.90
CA SER A 52 -2.93 15.33 19.42
C SER A 52 -4.09 14.74 18.60
N LEU A 53 -5.31 14.77 19.14
CA LEU A 53 -6.51 14.33 18.43
C LEU A 53 -6.71 15.11 17.12
N LEU A 54 -6.54 16.44 17.18
CA LEU A 54 -6.65 17.31 16.01
C LEU A 54 -5.56 16.99 14.98
N GLY A 55 -4.30 16.87 15.41
CA GLY A 55 -3.18 16.53 14.53
C GLY A 55 -3.38 15.19 13.82
N THR A 56 -3.80 14.17 14.57
CA THR A 56 -4.11 12.84 14.03
C THR A 56 -5.25 12.87 13.02
N THR A 57 -6.32 13.62 13.32
CA THR A 57 -7.46 13.79 12.40
C THR A 57 -7.01 14.44 11.09
N LEU A 58 -6.21 15.52 11.16
CA LEU A 58 -5.68 16.21 9.99
C LEU A 58 -4.76 15.32 9.16
N GLN A 59 -3.90 14.51 9.81
CA GLN A 59 -3.05 13.54 9.11
C GLN A 59 -3.87 12.50 8.35
N ILE A 60 -4.89 11.91 8.98
CA ILE A 60 -5.77 10.92 8.33
C ILE A 60 -6.51 11.56 7.16
N MET A 61 -7.08 12.76 7.32
CA MET A 61 -7.71 13.49 6.22
C MET A 61 -6.71 13.75 5.07
N GLY A 62 -5.49 14.16 5.38
CA GLY A 62 -4.43 14.35 4.39
C GLY A 62 -4.07 13.06 3.65
N GLN A 63 -4.04 11.91 4.33
CA GLN A 63 -3.77 10.62 3.70
C GLN A 63 -4.88 10.22 2.71
N PHE A 64 -6.15 10.39 3.07
CA PHE A 64 -7.27 10.10 2.16
C PHE A 64 -7.33 11.10 1.00
N ALA A 65 -7.08 12.39 1.25
CA ALA A 65 -6.98 13.39 0.19
C ALA A 65 -5.84 13.08 -0.78
N GLY A 66 -4.67 12.69 -0.26
CA GLY A 66 -3.53 12.24 -1.05
C GLY A 66 -3.84 10.99 -1.86
N CYS A 67 -4.58 10.04 -1.30
CA CYS A 67 -5.04 8.84 -2.00
C CYS A 67 -5.97 9.17 -3.18
N GLU A 68 -6.96 10.06 -2.99
CA GLU A 68 -7.84 10.49 -4.08
C GLU A 68 -7.10 11.26 -5.16
N ALA A 69 -6.17 12.14 -4.76
CA ALA A 69 -5.31 12.86 -5.70
C ALA A 69 -4.41 11.91 -6.51
N ALA A 70 -3.78 10.93 -5.85
CA ALA A 70 -2.96 9.91 -6.51
C ALA A 70 -3.80 9.05 -7.48
N ARG A 71 -5.01 8.67 -7.07
CA ARG A 71 -5.94 7.91 -7.91
C ARG A 71 -6.39 8.70 -9.14
N ALA A 72 -6.73 9.97 -8.98
CA ALA A 72 -7.07 10.86 -10.09
C ALA A 72 -5.87 11.07 -11.03
N GLY A 73 -4.68 11.30 -10.48
CA GLY A 73 -3.45 11.45 -11.24
C GLY A 73 -3.08 10.20 -12.03
N ALA A 74 -3.18 9.02 -11.42
CA ALA A 74 -2.93 7.73 -12.09
C ALA A 74 -3.88 7.52 -13.27
N ARG A 75 -5.19 7.77 -13.08
CA ARG A 75 -6.18 7.68 -14.17
C ARG A 75 -5.86 8.65 -15.30
N LEU A 76 -5.53 9.90 -14.98
CA LEU A 76 -5.17 10.90 -15.99
C LEU A 76 -3.92 10.46 -16.76
N TYR A 77 -2.90 10.00 -16.06
CA TYR A 77 -1.65 9.56 -16.67
C TYR A 77 -1.84 8.32 -17.56
N TRP A 78 -2.63 7.34 -17.10
CA TRP A 78 -2.96 6.16 -17.91
C TRP A 78 -3.85 6.48 -19.11
N SER A 79 -4.70 7.51 -19.03
CA SER A 79 -5.52 7.97 -20.18
C SER A 79 -4.69 8.52 -21.35
N TRP A 80 -3.41 8.82 -21.13
CA TRP A 80 -2.50 9.22 -22.21
C TRP A 80 -2.01 8.05 -23.06
N GLU A 81 -2.28 6.80 -22.64
CA GLU A 81 -2.10 5.60 -23.46
C GLU A 81 -0.68 5.44 -24.05
N LEU A 82 0.34 5.98 -23.35
CA LEU A 82 1.73 6.03 -23.82
C LEU A 82 2.38 4.65 -24.05
N THR A 83 1.80 3.59 -23.48
CA THR A 83 2.27 2.21 -23.61
C THR A 83 1.07 1.27 -23.71
N ASP A 84 1.28 0.06 -24.25
CA ASP A 84 0.25 -0.98 -24.28
C ASP A 84 -0.33 -1.27 -22.90
N LEU A 85 0.48 -1.16 -21.85
CA LEU A 85 0.04 -1.28 -20.47
C LEU A 85 -0.95 -0.17 -20.08
N HIS A 86 -0.67 1.08 -20.44
CA HIS A 86 -1.59 2.19 -20.16
C HIS A 86 -2.92 1.99 -20.89
N ILE A 87 -2.89 1.50 -22.13
CA ILE A 87 -4.11 1.16 -22.90
C ILE A 87 -4.91 0.07 -22.18
N ILE A 88 -4.27 -1.04 -21.78
CA ILE A 88 -4.93 -2.14 -21.07
C ILE A 88 -5.52 -1.66 -19.73
N GLN A 89 -4.77 -0.90 -18.94
CA GLN A 89 -5.24 -0.37 -17.65
C GLN A 89 -6.39 0.62 -17.82
N ASN A 90 -6.34 1.49 -18.83
CA ASN A 90 -7.42 2.43 -19.15
C ASN A 90 -8.70 1.68 -19.54
N MET A 91 -8.59 0.62 -20.35
CA MET A 91 -9.72 -0.24 -20.71
C MET A 91 -10.29 -1.02 -19.53
N MET A 92 -9.45 -1.46 -18.60
CA MET A 92 -9.87 -2.19 -17.40
C MET A 92 -10.34 -1.29 -16.25
N ALA A 93 -10.19 0.03 -16.36
CA ALA A 93 -10.48 0.96 -15.26
C ALA A 93 -11.95 0.92 -14.79
N SER A 94 -12.88 0.49 -15.63
CA SER A 94 -14.30 0.30 -15.29
C SER A 94 -14.60 -1.04 -14.61
N ASP A 95 -13.76 -2.06 -14.79
CA ASP A 95 -13.98 -3.43 -14.32
C ASP A 95 -12.99 -3.78 -13.21
N CYS A 96 -13.37 -3.47 -11.96
CA CYS A 96 -12.57 -3.84 -10.79
C CYS A 96 -13.15 -5.05 -10.05
N SER A 97 -12.29 -6.03 -9.80
CA SER A 97 -12.57 -7.23 -9.00
C SER A 97 -11.90 -7.15 -7.62
N SER A 98 -12.35 -8.00 -6.69
CA SER A 98 -11.74 -8.07 -5.37
C SER A 98 -10.26 -8.43 -5.44
N SER A 99 -9.43 -7.66 -4.73
CA SER A 99 -8.02 -8.00 -4.47
C SER A 99 -7.85 -9.24 -3.59
N LEU A 100 -8.93 -9.69 -2.94
CA LEU A 100 -8.90 -10.86 -2.08
C LEU A 100 -8.95 -12.14 -2.92
N ARG A 101 -7.88 -12.93 -2.87
CA ARG A 101 -7.77 -14.23 -3.57
C ARG A 101 -7.98 -15.43 -2.64
N THR A 102 -8.52 -15.17 -1.45
CA THR A 102 -8.70 -16.13 -0.36
C THR A 102 -10.04 -15.90 0.35
N SER A 103 -10.39 -16.76 1.32
CA SER A 103 -11.56 -16.51 2.18
C SER A 103 -11.39 -15.24 3.01
N VAL A 104 -12.51 -14.60 3.38
CA VAL A 104 -12.50 -13.36 4.18
C VAL A 104 -11.75 -13.54 5.50
N SER A 105 -11.97 -14.66 6.19
CA SER A 105 -11.30 -14.96 7.47
C SER A 105 -9.79 -15.08 7.33
N GLN A 106 -9.31 -15.75 6.28
CA GLN A 106 -7.88 -15.84 5.98
C GLN A 106 -7.32 -14.48 5.57
N GLY A 107 -8.06 -13.67 4.81
CA GLY A 107 -7.67 -12.31 4.46
C GLY A 107 -7.46 -11.43 5.69
N VAL A 108 -8.42 -11.43 6.62
CA VAL A 108 -8.32 -10.70 7.89
C VAL A 108 -7.10 -11.16 8.68
N PHE A 109 -6.85 -12.47 8.75
CA PHE A 109 -5.67 -13.00 9.44
C PHE A 109 -4.36 -12.54 8.81
N VAL A 110 -4.22 -12.64 7.48
CA VAL A 110 -3.02 -12.24 6.74
C VAL A 110 -2.75 -10.74 6.90
N GLU A 111 -3.75 -9.89 6.67
CA GLU A 111 -3.63 -8.43 6.84
C GLU A 111 -3.33 -8.06 8.30
N GLY A 112 -3.94 -8.75 9.26
CA GLY A 112 -3.68 -8.56 10.69
C GLY A 112 -2.25 -8.89 11.08
N VAL A 113 -1.70 -10.00 10.57
CA VAL A 113 -0.30 -10.40 10.82
C VAL A 113 0.66 -9.40 10.16
N CYS A 114 0.41 -8.98 8.91
CA CYS A 114 1.22 -7.97 8.22
C CYS A 114 1.23 -6.65 8.99
N ALA A 115 0.05 -6.15 9.39
CA ALA A 115 -0.06 -4.94 10.19
C ALA A 115 0.68 -5.08 11.53
N PHE A 116 0.50 -6.20 12.24
CA PHE A 116 1.20 -6.46 13.49
C PHE A 116 2.72 -6.41 13.35
N LEU A 117 3.28 -7.11 12.37
CA LEU A 117 4.73 -7.14 12.13
C LEU A 117 5.27 -5.76 11.74
N PHE A 118 4.54 -5.03 10.89
CA PHE A 118 4.88 -3.67 10.50
C PHE A 118 4.90 -2.71 11.70
N HIS A 119 3.85 -2.72 12.52
CA HIS A 119 3.77 -1.89 13.72
C HIS A 119 4.82 -2.28 14.78
N LEU A 120 5.06 -3.58 14.97
CA LEU A 120 6.11 -4.07 15.87
C LEU A 120 7.49 -3.56 15.45
N ALA A 121 7.80 -3.57 14.15
CA ALA A 121 9.07 -3.06 13.66
C ALA A 121 9.19 -1.54 13.84
N LEU A 122 8.13 -0.78 13.55
CA LEU A 122 8.12 0.67 13.81
C LEU A 122 8.43 0.98 15.28
N LEU A 123 7.75 0.30 16.21
CA LEU A 123 7.99 0.44 17.65
C LEU A 123 9.40 0.01 18.05
N ARG A 124 9.89 -1.13 17.54
CA ARG A 124 11.21 -1.67 17.88
C ARG A 124 12.36 -0.76 17.47
N PHE A 125 12.21 -0.06 16.34
CA PHE A 125 13.24 0.79 15.75
C PHE A 125 12.94 2.29 15.88
N GLN A 126 11.92 2.71 16.64
CA GLN A 126 11.51 4.12 16.72
C GLN A 126 12.64 5.06 17.17
N HIS A 127 13.50 4.60 18.09
CA HIS A 127 14.67 5.34 18.60
C HIS A 127 15.99 5.03 17.87
N SER A 128 15.95 4.20 16.83
CA SER A 128 17.14 3.91 16.01
C SER A 128 17.40 5.04 15.01
N SER A 129 18.66 5.20 14.57
CA SER A 129 18.96 6.22 13.57
C SER A 129 18.22 5.95 12.25
N PRO A 130 17.82 6.99 11.50
CA PRO A 130 17.14 6.83 10.22
C PRO A 130 17.93 5.97 9.22
N THR A 131 19.27 6.03 9.26
CA THR A 131 20.17 5.23 8.42
C THR A 131 19.94 3.73 8.55
N TYR A 132 19.56 3.24 9.72
CA TYR A 132 19.21 1.82 9.92
C TYR A 132 17.70 1.58 9.83
N ARG A 133 16.90 2.47 10.45
CA ARG A 133 15.45 2.32 10.52
C ARG A 133 14.80 2.27 9.13
N VAL A 134 15.16 3.20 8.24
CA VAL A 134 14.57 3.32 6.90
C VAL A 134 14.76 2.06 6.05
N PRO A 135 15.99 1.53 5.85
CA PRO A 135 16.16 0.31 5.07
C PRO A 135 15.51 -0.91 5.73
N ILE A 136 15.51 -1.03 7.07
CA ILE A 136 14.84 -2.13 7.77
C ILE A 136 13.34 -2.13 7.50
N ILE A 137 12.69 -0.97 7.64
CA ILE A 137 11.24 -0.84 7.41
C ILE A 137 10.92 -1.07 5.93
N ALA A 138 11.71 -0.51 5.01
CA ALA A 138 11.53 -0.72 3.57
C ALA A 138 11.65 -2.22 3.20
N SER A 139 12.69 -2.91 3.68
CA SER A 139 12.86 -4.34 3.45
C SER A 139 11.72 -5.18 4.04
N LEU A 140 11.25 -4.83 5.25
CA LEU A 140 10.12 -5.53 5.87
C LEU A 140 8.84 -5.37 5.04
N VAL A 141 8.51 -4.15 4.64
CA VAL A 141 7.33 -3.88 3.80
C VAL A 141 7.40 -4.66 2.48
N THR A 142 8.56 -4.65 1.82
CA THR A 142 8.77 -5.42 0.58
C THR A 142 8.62 -6.92 0.81
N LEU A 143 9.15 -7.46 1.91
CA LEU A 143 9.02 -8.88 2.26
C LEU A 143 7.56 -9.27 2.53
N LEU A 144 6.83 -8.45 3.30
CA LEU A 144 5.41 -8.67 3.57
C LEU A 144 4.59 -8.59 2.28
N ALA A 145 4.86 -7.61 1.41
CA ALA A 145 4.21 -7.51 0.11
C ALA A 145 4.48 -8.72 -0.79
N TYR A 146 5.72 -9.21 -0.82
CA TYR A 146 6.07 -10.41 -1.59
C TYR A 146 5.37 -11.67 -1.09
N THR A 147 5.26 -11.84 0.22
CA THR A 147 4.73 -13.07 0.85
C THR A 147 3.20 -13.09 0.96
N ALA A 148 2.58 -11.96 1.29
CA ALA A 148 1.13 -11.85 1.47
C ALA A 148 0.40 -11.35 0.21
N GLY A 149 1.12 -10.82 -0.78
CA GLY A 149 0.53 -10.18 -1.96
C GLY A 149 -0.40 -11.08 -2.76
N SER A 150 -0.10 -12.37 -2.88
CA SER A 150 -0.95 -13.33 -3.59
C SER A 150 -2.27 -13.64 -2.87
N TYR A 151 -2.41 -13.29 -1.58
CA TYR A 151 -3.62 -13.54 -0.80
C TYR A 151 -4.53 -12.31 -0.75
N THR A 152 -3.96 -11.13 -0.46
CA THR A 152 -4.73 -9.91 -0.12
C THR A 152 -4.23 -8.65 -0.82
N SER A 153 -3.22 -8.75 -1.68
CA SER A 153 -2.38 -7.64 -2.15
C SER A 153 -1.54 -6.94 -1.06
N ALA A 154 -1.58 -7.45 0.19
CA ALA A 154 -0.77 -7.00 1.32
C ALA A 154 -0.87 -5.49 1.55
N PHE A 155 -2.07 -4.97 1.79
CA PHE A 155 -2.27 -3.53 1.93
C PHE A 155 -1.76 -3.01 3.27
N PHE A 156 -2.19 -3.64 4.37
CA PHE A 156 -1.97 -3.28 5.79
C PHE A 156 -1.97 -1.75 6.06
N ASN A 157 -2.74 -1.04 5.25
CA ASN A 157 -2.87 0.41 5.20
C ASN A 157 -4.29 0.72 4.70
N PRO A 158 -5.20 1.17 5.58
CA PRO A 158 -6.59 1.43 5.22
C PRO A 158 -6.77 2.49 4.12
N ALA A 159 -5.90 3.51 4.07
CA ALA A 159 -6.00 4.55 3.03
C ALA A 159 -5.62 3.99 1.66
N LEU A 160 -4.55 3.19 1.60
CA LEU A 160 -4.14 2.50 0.38
C LEU A 160 -5.22 1.50 -0.08
N ALA A 161 -5.70 0.65 0.83
CA ALA A 161 -6.77 -0.30 0.54
C ALA A 161 -8.02 0.41 -0.01
N TYR A 162 -8.48 1.48 0.65
CA TYR A 162 -9.60 2.29 0.18
C TYR A 162 -9.38 2.82 -1.24
N SER A 163 -8.21 3.40 -1.52
CA SER A 163 -7.91 3.99 -2.84
C SER A 163 -7.99 3.00 -4.00
N VAL A 164 -7.63 1.73 -3.74
CA VAL A 164 -7.56 0.68 -4.74
C VAL A 164 -8.87 -0.11 -4.82
N THR A 165 -9.54 -0.38 -3.70
CA THR A 165 -10.64 -1.36 -3.66
C THR A 165 -12.02 -0.76 -3.43
N PHE A 166 -12.16 0.49 -3.02
CA PHE A 166 -13.45 1.01 -2.52
C PHE A 166 -14.59 0.98 -3.54
N GLN A 167 -14.29 1.14 -4.83
CA GLN A 167 -15.28 1.10 -5.91
C GLN A 167 -15.40 -0.28 -6.57
N CYS A 168 -14.64 -1.27 -6.09
CA CYS A 168 -14.60 -2.59 -6.70
C CYS A 168 -15.75 -3.46 -6.20
N SER A 169 -16.13 -4.43 -7.01
CA SER A 169 -17.04 -5.48 -6.58
C SER A 169 -16.43 -6.24 -5.38
N GLY A 170 -17.25 -6.47 -4.34
CA GLY A 170 -16.82 -7.17 -3.13
C GLY A 170 -16.49 -8.64 -3.38
N ASN A 171 -15.93 -9.31 -2.38
CA ASN A 171 -15.67 -10.76 -2.49
C ASN A 171 -16.99 -11.54 -2.32
N SER A 172 -17.23 -12.49 -3.22
CA SER A 172 -18.39 -13.41 -3.19
C SER A 172 -18.03 -14.86 -2.83
N LEU A 173 -16.76 -15.14 -2.54
CA LEU A 173 -16.26 -16.42 -2.01
C LEU A 173 -16.61 -16.62 -0.53
#